data_AF-A0A4W3HQZ2-F1
#
_entry.id   AF-A0A4W3HQZ2-F1
#
_cell.length_a   1.000
_cell.length_b   1.000
_cell.length_c   1.000
_cell.angle_alpha   90.00
_cell.angle_beta   90.00
_cell.angle_gamma   90.00
#
_symmetry.space_group_name_H-M   'P 1'
#
loop_
_entity.id
_entity.type
_entity.pdbx_description
1 polymer ?
#
loop_
_entity_poly.entity_id
_entity_poly.type
_entity_poly.pdbx_seq_one_letter_code
_entity_poly.pdbx_strand_id
1 'polypeptide(L)'
;TQWPGTVTAREGETESLHCYQNDTDYQVMLWYLQPHQGGLTLIGYAMVSSPNYEAGMEAHYTITQTRNKESSLKISNMIAAREGVYYCAARDGHSVRERQISHT
;
A
#
# COMPACT_ATOMS: atom_id res chain seq x y z
N THR A 1 -8.74 -6.32 -8.20
CA THR A 1 -9.70 -5.20 -8.33
C THR A 1 -9.49 -4.19 -7.22
N GLN A 2 -9.48 -2.89 -7.54
CA GLN A 2 -9.34 -1.79 -6.59
C GLN A 2 -10.54 -0.85 -6.68
N TRP A 3 -11.00 -0.29 -5.55
CA TRP A 3 -12.10 0.66 -5.49
C TRP A 3 -12.01 1.59 -4.27
N PRO A 4 -12.66 2.77 -4.31
CA PRO A 4 -13.20 3.42 -5.51
C PRO A 4 -12.09 3.75 -6.53
N GLY A 5 -12.45 3.84 -7.81
CA GLY A 5 -11.46 4.13 -8.88
C GLY A 5 -11.01 5.60 -8.92
N THR A 6 -11.78 6.50 -8.31
CA THR A 6 -11.43 7.92 -8.17
C THR A 6 -12.05 8.42 -6.87
N VAL A 7 -11.31 9.27 -6.15
CA VAL A 7 -11.75 9.91 -4.92
C VAL A 7 -11.45 11.40 -5.04
N THR A 8 -12.41 12.22 -4.64
CA THR A 8 -12.23 13.66 -4.46
C THR A 8 -12.37 13.96 -2.98
N ALA A 9 -11.35 14.54 -2.37
CA ALA A 9 -11.31 14.85 -0.95
C ALA A 9 -10.87 16.30 -0.73
N ARG A 10 -11.35 16.90 0.35
CA ARG A 10 -10.90 18.21 0.84
C ARG A 10 -9.67 18.04 1.73
N GLU A 11 -8.92 19.13 1.87
CA GLU A 11 -7.78 19.14 2.79
C GLU A 11 -8.23 18.80 4.22
N GLY A 12 -7.49 17.91 4.89
CA GLY A 12 -7.81 17.41 6.22
C GLY A 12 -8.75 16.20 6.26
N GLU A 13 -9.42 15.85 5.16
CA GLU A 13 -10.32 14.69 5.11
C GLU A 13 -9.56 13.37 5.18
N THR A 14 -10.30 12.30 5.44
CA THR A 14 -9.77 10.94 5.56
C THR A 14 -10.47 10.04 4.58
N GLU A 15 -9.69 9.39 3.72
CA GLU A 15 -10.20 8.57 2.65
C GLU A 15 -9.80 7.11 2.84
N SER A 16 -10.54 6.20 2.21
CA SER A 16 -10.23 4.77 2.21
C SER A 16 -10.29 4.21 0.80
N LEU A 17 -9.23 3.48 0.45
CA LEU A 17 -9.14 2.68 -0.75
C LEU A 17 -9.16 1.21 -0.37
N HIS A 18 -9.70 0.40 -1.24
CA HIS A 18 -9.85 -1.03 -1.05
C HIS A 18 -9.31 -1.76 -2.26
N CYS A 19 -8.74 -2.92 -2.01
CA CYS A 19 -8.20 -3.78 -3.04
C CYS A 19 -8.46 -5.24 -2.68
N TYR A 20 -8.87 -6.00 -3.68
CA TYR A 20 -9.10 -7.43 -3.58
C TYR A 20 -8.38 -8.12 -4.73
N GLN A 21 -7.66 -9.21 -4.42
CA GLN A 21 -6.86 -9.95 -5.40
C GLN A 21 -7.30 -11.41 -5.37
N ASN A 22 -7.84 -11.91 -6.48
CA ASN A 22 -8.27 -13.31 -6.63
C ASN A 22 -7.51 -14.07 -7.72
N ASP A 23 -6.66 -13.40 -8.50
CA ASP A 23 -6.01 -13.98 -9.66
C ASP A 23 -4.86 -14.93 -9.30
N THR A 24 -4.34 -14.85 -8.07
CA THR A 24 -3.20 -15.66 -7.61
C THR A 24 -3.35 -16.14 -6.16
N ASP A 25 -2.44 -17.02 -5.71
CA ASP A 25 -2.35 -17.50 -4.33
C ASP A 25 -1.57 -16.55 -3.38
N TYR A 26 -1.06 -15.44 -3.91
CA TYR A 26 -0.22 -14.46 -3.22
C TYR A 26 -0.83 -13.97 -1.90
N GLN A 27 0.01 -13.95 -0.88
CA GLN A 27 -0.40 -13.63 0.50
C GLN A 27 -0.01 -12.21 0.92
N VAL A 28 0.90 -11.57 0.20
CA VAL A 28 1.36 -10.22 0.51
C VAL A 28 0.63 -9.21 -0.36
N MET A 29 -0.04 -8.25 0.27
CA MET A 29 -0.64 -7.09 -0.43
C MET A 29 0.19 -5.85 -0.14
N LEU A 30 0.51 -5.09 -1.19
CA LEU A 30 1.30 -3.87 -1.13
C LEU A 30 0.46 -2.68 -1.57
N TRP A 31 0.77 -1.52 -1.01
CA TRP A 31 0.20 -0.23 -1.42
C TRP A 31 1.31 0.74 -1.82
N TYR A 32 1.09 1.41 -2.94
CA TYR A 32 1.99 2.40 -3.50
C TYR A 32 1.26 3.71 -3.76
N LEU A 33 2.01 4.82 -3.68
CA LEU A 33 1.61 6.13 -4.16
C LEU A 33 2.50 6.53 -5.33
N GLN A 34 1.90 6.98 -6.41
CA GLN A 34 2.54 7.72 -7.48
C GLN A 34 2.04 9.17 -7.46
N PRO A 35 2.84 10.13 -6.97
CA PRO A 35 2.51 11.55 -7.07
C PRO A 35 2.45 12.00 -8.54
N HIS A 36 1.83 13.15 -8.82
CA HIS A 36 1.78 13.72 -10.18
C HIS A 36 3.15 13.89 -10.84
N GLN A 37 4.19 14.15 -10.03
CA GLN A 37 5.58 14.25 -10.46
C GLN A 37 6.40 13.32 -9.56
N GLY A 38 6.82 12.18 -10.10
CA GLY A 38 7.65 11.25 -9.34
C GLY A 38 7.55 9.79 -9.81
N GLY A 39 8.39 8.98 -9.19
CA GLY A 39 8.32 7.53 -9.30
C GLY A 39 7.26 6.92 -8.37
N LEU A 40 7.07 5.62 -8.52
CA LEU A 40 6.21 4.84 -7.65
C LEU A 40 6.90 4.65 -6.29
N THR A 41 6.27 5.08 -5.20
CA THR A 41 6.78 4.97 -3.83
C THR A 41 5.99 3.95 -3.05
N LEU A 42 6.66 3.02 -2.37
CA LEU A 42 6.02 2.06 -1.49
C LEU A 42 5.53 2.77 -0.22
N ILE A 43 4.26 2.57 0.14
CA ILE A 43 3.71 3.02 1.42
C ILE A 43 3.96 1.95 2.48
N GLY A 44 3.68 0.70 2.10
CA GLY A 44 3.82 -0.45 2.97
C GLY A 44 3.18 -1.69 2.38
N TYR A 45 3.27 -2.78 3.12
CA TYR A 45 2.68 -4.07 2.77
C TYR A 45 2.22 -4.81 4.01
N ALA A 46 1.28 -5.73 3.84
CA ALA A 46 0.88 -6.65 4.89
C ALA A 46 0.98 -8.09 4.40
N MET A 47 1.19 -9.00 5.35
CA MET A 47 0.90 -10.42 5.20
C MET A 47 0.00 -10.79 6.37
N VAL A 48 -1.30 -10.92 6.13
CA VAL A 48 -2.32 -11.29 7.13
C VAL A 48 -2.23 -10.44 8.42
N SER A 49 -3.00 -9.34 8.47
CA SER A 49 -3.18 -8.46 9.64
C SER A 49 -1.94 -7.75 10.24
N SER A 50 -0.72 -8.05 9.78
CA SER A 50 0.51 -7.38 10.25
C SER A 50 1.09 -6.47 9.14
N PRO A 51 0.77 -5.17 9.13
CA PRO A 51 1.33 -4.23 8.17
C PRO A 51 2.77 -3.83 8.54
N ASN A 52 3.61 -3.68 7.53
CA ASN A 52 4.94 -3.08 7.58
C ASN A 52 4.88 -1.81 6.72
N TYR A 53 5.44 -0.72 7.21
CA TYR A 53 5.42 0.59 6.54
C TYR A 53 6.84 0.99 6.16
N GLU A 54 6.97 1.74 5.07
CA GLU A 54 8.18 2.53 4.84
C GLU A 54 8.27 3.65 5.89
N ALA A 55 9.48 4.09 6.20
CA ALA A 55 9.75 5.00 7.30
C ALA A 55 8.87 6.27 7.24
N GLY A 56 8.05 6.48 8.28
CA GLY A 56 7.21 7.67 8.44
C GLY A 56 5.85 7.59 7.73
N MET A 57 5.59 6.52 6.96
CA MET A 57 4.30 6.34 6.28
C MET A 57 3.18 5.97 7.26
N GLU A 58 3.49 5.28 8.34
CA GLU A 58 2.54 4.85 9.38
C GLU A 58 1.84 6.02 10.08
N ALA A 59 2.42 7.23 10.03
CA ALA A 59 1.82 8.44 10.60
C ALA A 59 0.60 8.93 9.79
N HIS A 60 0.47 8.50 8.53
CA HIS A 60 -0.53 9.03 7.59
C HIS A 60 -1.36 7.93 6.94
N TYR A 61 -0.84 6.72 6.89
CA TYR A 61 -1.45 5.60 6.21
C TYR A 61 -1.72 4.46 7.20
N THR A 62 -2.88 3.83 7.05
CA THR A 62 -3.19 2.59 7.77
C THR A 62 -3.56 1.51 6.78
N ILE A 63 -2.76 0.45 6.73
CA ILE A 63 -3.00 -0.73 5.91
C ILE A 63 -3.69 -1.79 6.75
N THR A 64 -4.79 -2.31 6.24
CA THR A 64 -5.41 -3.54 6.75
C THR A 64 -5.37 -4.61 5.67
N GLN A 65 -5.28 -5.87 6.09
CA GLN A 65 -5.42 -7.01 5.19
C GLN A 65 -6.11 -8.16 5.91
N THR A 66 -7.16 -8.70 5.28
CA THR A 66 -7.88 -9.89 5.73
C THR A 66 -7.24 -11.16 5.18
N ARG A 67 -7.60 -12.32 5.74
CA ARG A 67 -7.16 -13.63 5.22
C ARG A 67 -7.64 -13.89 3.79
N ASN A 68 -8.66 -13.19 3.34
CA ASN A 68 -9.26 -13.39 2.02
C ASN A 68 -8.57 -12.58 0.91
N LYS A 69 -7.36 -12.02 1.16
CA LYS A 69 -6.64 -11.16 0.20
C LYS A 69 -7.41 -9.89 -0.16
N GLU A 70 -8.21 -9.42 0.79
CA GLU A 70 -8.78 -8.09 0.78
C GLU A 70 -7.90 -7.18 1.62
N SER A 71 -7.47 -6.07 1.06
CA SER A 71 -6.67 -5.06 1.74
C SER A 71 -7.32 -3.70 1.62
N SER A 72 -7.24 -2.90 2.67
CA SER A 72 -7.66 -1.50 2.64
C SER A 72 -6.50 -0.59 3.02
N LEU A 73 -6.47 0.59 2.41
CA LEU A 73 -5.56 1.69 2.73
C LEU A 73 -6.39 2.88 3.18
N LYS A 74 -6.28 3.23 4.45
CA LYS A 74 -6.81 4.47 4.99
C LYS A 74 -5.76 5.56 4.87
N ILE A 75 -6.13 6.70 4.30
CA ILE A 75 -5.28 7.87 4.10
C ILE A 75 -5.81 8.96 5.02
N SER A 76 -5.03 9.33 6.04
CA SER A 76 -5.43 10.32 7.03
C SER A 76 -4.90 11.71 6.67
N ASN A 77 -5.70 12.74 6.95
CA ASN A 77 -5.34 14.14 6.76
C ASN A 77 -4.90 14.44 5.31
N MET A 78 -5.82 14.41 4.36
CA MET A 78 -5.50 14.63 2.95
C MET A 78 -4.83 16.00 2.74
N ILE A 79 -3.72 16.03 1.99
CA ILE A 79 -2.99 17.25 1.57
C ILE A 79 -2.42 17.03 0.17
N ALA A 80 -1.94 18.09 -0.49
CA ALA A 80 -1.36 18.02 -1.84
C ALA A 80 -0.24 16.98 -1.99
N ALA A 81 0.59 16.75 -0.97
CA ALA A 81 1.66 15.74 -1.01
C ALA A 81 1.15 14.29 -1.05
N ARG A 82 -0.13 14.05 -0.71
CA ARG A 82 -0.79 12.74 -0.73
C ARG A 82 -1.73 12.60 -1.92
N GLU A 83 -1.81 13.62 -2.78
CA GLU A 83 -2.54 13.55 -4.04
C GLU A 83 -1.72 12.77 -5.07
N GLY A 84 -2.39 11.87 -5.79
CA GLY A 84 -1.78 11.06 -6.81
C GLY A 84 -2.55 9.78 -7.09
N VAL A 85 -1.93 8.90 -7.85
CA VAL A 85 -2.50 7.59 -8.17
C VAL A 85 -2.02 6.57 -7.16
N TYR A 86 -2.95 5.85 -6.56
CA TYR A 86 -2.66 4.80 -5.59
C TYR A 86 -2.79 3.44 -6.24
N TYR A 87 -1.78 2.61 -6.11
CA TYR A 87 -1.77 1.26 -6.67
C TYR A 87 -1.73 0.23 -5.56
N CYS A 88 -2.56 -0.80 -5.68
CA CYS A 88 -2.35 -2.04 -4.95
C CYS A 88 -1.64 -3.06 -5.83
N ALA A 89 -0.80 -3.89 -5.22
CA ALA A 89 -0.16 -5.02 -5.87
C ALA A 89 -0.16 -6.24 -4.94
N ALA A 90 0.01 -7.42 -5.53
CA ALA A 90 0.13 -8.67 -4.80
C ALA A 90 1.46 -9.35 -5.15
N ARG A 91 2.10 -9.99 -4.16
CA ARG A 91 3.27 -10.83 -4.40
C ARG A 91 3.28 -12.08 -3.53
N ASP A 92 4.07 -13.04 -3.95
CA ASP A 92 4.32 -14.25 -3.18
C ASP A 92 4.96 -13.93 -1.81
N GLY A 93 4.58 -14.70 -0.80
CA GLY A 93 4.99 -14.52 0.59
C GLY A 93 6.38 -15.07 0.93
N HIS A 94 7.09 -15.66 -0.02
CA HIS A 94 8.42 -16.20 0.26
C HIS A 94 9.39 -15.10 0.74
N SER A 95 10.10 -15.40 1.83
CA SER A 95 11.12 -14.53 2.37
C SER A 95 12.17 -14.25 1.28
N VAL A 96 12.44 -12.96 1.05
CA VAL A 96 13.64 -12.58 0.31
C VAL A 96 14.81 -13.07 1.15
N ARG A 97 15.49 -14.11 0.67
CA ARG A 97 16.81 -14.44 1.20
C ARG A 97 17.69 -13.27 0.79
N GLU A 98 17.96 -12.34 1.71
CA GLU A 98 18.91 -11.26 1.47
C GLU A 98 20.19 -11.90 0.92
N ARG A 99 20.50 -11.63 -0.34
CA ARG A 99 21.84 -11.93 -0.83
C ARG A 99 22.73 -10.94 -0.11
N GLN A 100 23.39 -11.37 0.97
CA GLN A 100 24.55 -10.68 1.51
C GLN A 100 25.54 -10.50 0.35
N ILE A 101 25.56 -9.32 -0.24
CA ILE A 101 26.66 -8.90 -1.07
C ILE A 101 27.74 -8.50 -0.07
N SER A 102 28.54 -9.47 0.35
CA SER A 102 29.79 -9.19 1.05
C SER A 102 30.65 -8.35 0.12
N HIS A 103 30.75 -7.06 0.40
CA HIS A 103 31.84 -6.25 -0.14
C HIS A 103 33.14 -6.84 0.38
N THR A 104 33.92 -7.45 -0.52
CA THR A 104 35.34 -7.76 -0.32
C THR A 104 36.13 -6.80 -1.18
#